data_AF-A0A2S1X3C4-F1
#
_entry.id   AF-A0A2S1X3C4-F1
#
_cell.length_a   1.000
_cell.length_b   1.000
_cell.length_c   1.000
_cell.angle_alpha   90.00
_cell.angle_beta   90.00
_cell.angle_gamma   90.00
#
_symmetry.space_group_name_H-M   'P 1'
#
loop_
_entity.id
_entity.type
_entity.pdbx_description
1 polymer ?
#
loop_
_entity_poly.entity_id
_entity_poly.type
_entity_poly.pdbx_seq_one_letter_code
_entity_poly.pdbx_strand_id
1 'polypeptide(L)' 'SADMATFMIAGDRCTRACGFCAVSTAKPFALESDEPQRVAEATRRMKLKHVVITA' A
#
# COMPACT_ATOMS: atom_id res chain seq x y z
N SER A 1 1.23 -13.54 -17.19
CA SER A 1 1.28 -13.83 -15.74
C SER A 1 1.88 -12.62 -15.04
N ALA A 2 1.14 -11.93 -14.18
CA ALA A 2 1.71 -10.89 -13.32
C ALA A 2 2.11 -11.55 -12.00
N ASP A 3 3.42 -11.66 -11.73
CA ASP A 3 3.99 -12.21 -10.50
C ASP A 3 4.63 -11.14 -9.61
N MET A 4 4.33 -9.87 -9.90
CA MET A 4 4.78 -8.71 -9.15
C MET A 4 3.63 -7.75 -8.85
N ALA A 5 3.60 -7.21 -7.63
CA ALA A 5 2.72 -6.11 -7.26
C ALA A 5 3.40 -5.14 -6.31
N THR A 6 2.89 -3.90 -6.28
CA THR A 6 3.26 -2.87 -5.32
C THR A 6 2.08 -2.64 -4.39
N PHE A 7 2.29 -2.71 -3.09
CA PHE A 7 1.31 -2.33 -2.08
C PHE A 7 1.63 -0.95 -1.52
N MET A 8 0.60 -0.11 -1.41
CA MET A 8 0.62 1.12 -0.64
C MET A 8 0.04 0.82 0.74
N ILE A 9 0.81 1.11 1.80
CA ILE A 9 0.41 0.93 3.20
C ILE A 9 -0.05 2.27 3.80
N ALA A 10 -0.69 2.24 4.97
CA ALA A 10 -1.22 3.42 5.66
C ALA A 10 -2.29 4.21 4.86
N GLY A 11 -2.94 3.56 3.90
CA GLY A 11 -4.03 4.11 3.11
C GLY A 11 -3.59 4.97 1.91
N ASP A 12 -4.53 5.73 1.36
CA ASP A 12 -4.38 6.51 0.12
C ASP A 12 -4.33 8.02 0.36
N ARG A 13 -4.13 8.42 1.62
CA ARG A 13 -4.12 9.81 2.07
C ARG A 13 -2.76 10.18 2.61
N CYS A 14 -2.06 11.07 1.91
CA CYS A 14 -0.79 11.62 2.37
C CYS A 14 -0.99 12.99 3.00
N THR A 15 -0.20 13.31 4.02
CA THR A 15 -0.16 14.67 4.60
C THR A 15 0.70 15.64 3.79
N ARG A 16 1.48 15.13 2.82
CA ARG A 16 2.30 15.94 1.90
C ARG A 16 1.52 16.26 0.63
N ALA A 17 1.84 17.41 0.02
CA ALA A 17 1.22 17.91 -1.22
C ALA A 17 2.23 17.99 -2.37
N CYS A 18 2.86 16.86 -2.72
CA CYS A 18 3.82 16.82 -3.82
C CYS A 18 3.09 17.03 -5.16
N GLY A 19 3.43 18.09 -5.91
CA GLY A 19 2.72 18.45 -7.15
C GLY A 19 2.77 17.42 -8.29
N PHE A 20 3.63 16.40 -8.18
CA PHE A 20 3.74 15.29 -9.13
C PHE A 20 3.08 13.99 -8.65
N CYS A 21 2.72 13.91 -7.36
CA CYS A 21 2.23 12.68 -6.75
C CYS A 21 0.72 12.56 -6.95
N ALA A 22 0.26 11.38 -7.35
CA ALA A 22 -1.17 11.11 -7.57
C ALA A 22 -1.96 10.75 -6.30
N VAL A 23 -1.28 10.64 -5.14
CA VAL A 23 -1.91 10.31 -3.85
C VAL A 23 -2.67 11.52 -3.30
N SER A 24 -3.84 11.29 -2.71
CA SER A 24 -4.68 12.38 -2.23
C SER A 24 -4.05 13.07 -1.02
N THR A 25 -3.93 14.40 -1.08
CA THR A 25 -3.53 15.21 0.08
C THR A 25 -4.71 15.34 1.05
N ALA A 26 -4.67 14.64 2.17
CA ALA A 26 -5.72 14.68 3.19
C ALA A 26 -5.22 14.17 4.54
N LYS A 27 -5.99 14.40 5.61
CA LYS A 27 -5.74 13.77 6.91
C LYS A 27 -5.90 12.24 6.78
N PRO A 28 -4.88 11.43 7.13
CA PRO A 28 -4.97 9.98 7.09
C PRO A 28 -6.02 9.44 8.07
N PHE A 29 -6.50 8.23 7.80
CA PHE A 29 -7.25 7.46 8.77
C PHE A 29 -6.34 6.93 9.88
N ALA A 30 -6.94 6.35 10.92
CA ALA A 30 -6.17 5.63 11.93
C ALA A 30 -5.43 4.45 11.28
N LEU A 31 -4.27 4.10 11.84
CA LEU A 31 -3.53 2.93 11.39
C LEU A 31 -4.25 1.66 11.82
N GLU A 32 -4.40 0.74 10.88
CA GLU A 32 -4.98 -0.57 11.11
C GLU A 32 -3.87 -1.55 11.51
N SER A 33 -3.88 -2.05 12.74
CA SER A 33 -2.81 -2.91 13.27
C SER A 33 -2.66 -4.24 12.53
N ASP A 34 -3.71 -4.69 11.84
CA ASP A 34 -3.73 -5.93 11.06
C ASP A 34 -3.32 -5.74 9.59
N GLU A 35 -3.08 -4.51 9.13
CA GLU A 35 -2.68 -4.21 7.74
C GLU A 35 -1.47 -5.04 7.26
N PRO A 36 -0.38 -5.22 8.06
CA PRO A 36 0.75 -6.05 7.64
C PRO A 36 0.34 -7.50 7.35
N GLN A 37 -0.57 -8.05 8.15
CA GLN A 37 -1.04 -9.43 8.00
C GLN A 37 -1.89 -9.58 6.74
N ARG A 38 -2.73 -8.58 6.43
CA ARG A 38 -3.54 -8.58 5.20
C ARG A 38 -2.67 -8.49 3.94
N VAL A 39 -1.61 -7.68 3.95
CA VAL A 39 -0.66 -7.60 2.82
C VAL A 39 0.08 -8.93 2.62
N ALA A 40 0.52 -9.57 3.72
CA ALA A 40 1.15 -10.88 3.66
C ALA A 40 0.22 -11.97 3.10
N GLU A 41 -1.05 -11.97 3.52
CA GLU A 41 -2.07 -12.91 3.02
C GLU A 41 -2.38 -12.65 1.54
N ALA A 42 -2.53 -11.39 1.12
CA ALA A 42 -2.73 -11.04 -0.28
C ALA A 42 -1.58 -11.54 -1.16
N THR A 43 -0.34 -11.31 -0.72
CA THR A 43 0.88 -11.78 -1.40
C THR A 43 0.86 -13.29 -1.62
N ARG A 44 0.51 -14.07 -0.58
CA ARG A 44 0.42 -15.53 -0.67
C ARG A 44 -0.70 -16.00 -1.60
N ARG A 45 -1.89 -15.40 -1.48
CA ARG A 45 -3.06 -15.74 -2.31
C ARG A 45 -2.83 -15.44 -3.79
N MET A 46 -2.18 -14.32 -4.10
CA MET A 46 -1.86 -13.90 -5.45
C MET A 46 -0.63 -14.61 -6.03
N LYS A 47 0.10 -15.38 -5.22
CA LYS A 47 1.33 -16.10 -5.61
C LYS A 47 2.39 -15.16 -6.22
N LEU A 48 2.53 -13.96 -5.65
CA LEU A 48 3.54 -12.99 -6.10
C LEU A 48 4.93 -13.50 -5.75
N LYS A 49 5.88 -13.31 -6.66
CA LYS A 49 7.31 -13.61 -6.46
C LYS A 49 8.10 -12.38 -6.05
N HIS A 50 7.61 -11.20 -6.40
CA HIS A 50 8.24 -9.94 -6.05
C HIS A 50 7.20 -8.94 -5.56
N VAL A 51 7.50 -8.30 -4.43
CA VAL A 51 6.58 -7.35 -3.78
C VAL A 51 7.33 -6.08 -3.45
N VAL A 52 6.76 -4.94 -3.80
CA VAL A 52 7.22 -3.62 -3.38
C VAL A 52 6.26 -3.06 -2.34
N ILE A 53 6.78 -2.47 -1.28
CA ILE A 53 5.99 -1.79 -0.24
C ILE A 53 6.35 -0.31 -0.27
N THR A 54 5.34 0.55 -0.29
CA THR A 54 5.46 2.01 -0.27
C THR A 54 4.35 2.64 0.60
N ALA A 55 4.48 3.91 0.96
CA ALA A 55 3.57 4.65 1.84
C ALA A 55 3.40 6.11 1.38
#